data_AF-A0A847G082-F1
#
_entry.id   AF-A0A847G082-F1
#
_cell.length_a   1.000
_cell.length_b   1.000
_cell.length_c   1.000
_cell.angle_alpha   90.00
_cell.angle_beta   90.00
_cell.angle_gamma   90.00
#
_symmetry.space_group_name_H-M   'P 1'
#
loop_
_entity.id
_entity.type
_entity.pdbx_description
1 polymer ?
#
loop_
_entity_poly.entity_id
_entity_poly.type
_entity_poly.pdbx_seq_one_letter_code
_entity_poly.pdbx_strand_id
1 'polypeptide(L)'
;MKTSYPLALVLIALSMLCFSGFTPADTLPGDTSPLPCQIAFESDRDGNREVYVMEPDGSNLTNLTNNPADDMQPAWSPDGSRITFVSDRENEGEGGQFIYVMDADGGNVRQLNNENESQWPDWSPDGKRIIYDHLGDIYVISADGGQKSKNLTGSPENDVQPKWSPDGNNILWLSGEEGKKDIHVMDADGHNKSRVTKDAGVHDAVWSVDGRIIGHWDGKEAGCFNCLINADGSNTVDAGGKGTIQNYVPFWTADGQLVEINSGDHLNGNNEIFLASSIFPDMFLNLTNNKANDINPDWPKNCGNTTKTPADNKSLENDGVLETNTNSSPDIILGYEGDPNSISDLHMNDLRKACDELKIKCVQGEDISKLVDQNVDAIISYSNRWHVLGSFPAFLSAVEKGIPVIVLNAETSVQGAYNLSIESAAMRGGLKWMLDGMNGKGEFVYFNVGKNDWHQSIIDEVLKDYPGITAISVPADYEGNRITEKKIMDLAKSKPNLGAIWADENLQDVFWGIKNGEIEPIPAMLCTPRQDAWQFWRDWINDGTGIRCYSIVKPGGTAYEGVYVAYYLLTGEEIAPSALGGNFNNTFLYDFPVITNEDLDEWLGRTDEFRIGDGDTMELPPMTPEEIKEKWFVK
;
A
#
# COMPACT_ATOMS: atom_id res chain seq x y z
N MET A 1 45.01 67.26 -50.47
CA MET A 1 46.08 67.50 -49.47
C MET A 1 45.39 67.53 -48.11
N LYS A 2 45.51 66.47 -47.30
CA LYS A 2 46.48 66.35 -46.17
C LYS A 2 46.17 67.44 -45.11
N THR A 3 45.79 67.16 -43.87
CA THR A 3 46.45 66.29 -42.85
C THR A 3 45.58 66.33 -41.56
N SER A 4 45.24 65.22 -40.89
CA SER A 4 46.02 64.46 -39.87
C SER A 4 45.96 65.04 -38.44
N TYR A 5 45.44 64.22 -37.49
CA TYR A 5 45.54 64.33 -36.02
C TYR A 5 46.98 64.16 -35.50
N PRO A 6 47.29 64.44 -34.21
CA PRO A 6 47.36 63.33 -33.23
C PRO A 6 47.07 63.64 -31.72
N LEU A 7 46.83 62.53 -31.00
CA LEU A 7 47.10 62.11 -29.59
C LEU A 7 47.67 63.14 -28.58
N ALA A 8 47.07 63.38 -27.41
CA ALA A 8 46.99 62.58 -26.16
C ALA A 8 48.24 62.69 -25.23
N LEU A 9 48.07 63.22 -24.00
CA LEU A 9 48.81 62.80 -22.80
C LEU A 9 48.17 63.31 -21.49
N VAL A 10 48.27 62.45 -20.47
CA VAL A 10 47.67 62.46 -19.11
C VAL A 10 48.63 63.08 -18.08
N LEU A 11 48.14 63.69 -16.98
CA LEU A 11 48.74 63.62 -15.62
C LEU A 11 47.79 64.25 -14.55
N ILE A 12 47.12 63.45 -13.69
CA ILE A 12 47.44 63.05 -12.27
C ILE A 12 47.18 64.20 -11.25
N ALA A 13 46.06 64.18 -10.48
CA ALA A 13 45.84 63.60 -9.13
C ALA A 13 46.40 64.48 -7.97
N LEU A 14 45.87 64.59 -6.73
CA LEU A 14 45.10 63.70 -5.85
C LEU A 14 44.64 64.56 -4.64
N SER A 15 43.41 64.45 -4.11
CA SER A 15 43.04 63.78 -2.84
C SER A 15 41.90 64.61 -2.20
N MET A 16 40.94 64.14 -1.42
CA MET A 16 40.63 62.83 -0.83
C MET A 16 39.16 62.90 -0.35
N LEU A 17 38.35 61.88 -0.64
CA LEU A 17 37.41 61.21 0.29
C LEU A 17 36.79 60.03 -0.48
N CYS A 18 37.14 58.83 -0.05
CA CYS A 18 36.68 57.53 -0.54
C CYS A 18 35.21 57.26 -0.09
N PHE A 19 34.41 56.30 -0.58
CA PHE A 19 34.65 55.00 -1.24
C PHE A 19 33.48 54.68 -2.21
N SER A 20 33.81 53.99 -3.32
CA SER A 20 33.02 53.05 -4.16
C SER A 20 31.48 53.10 -4.12
N GLY A 21 30.75 53.29 -5.21
CA GLY A 21 30.86 52.55 -6.47
C GLY A 21 29.73 51.51 -6.53
N PHE A 22 28.53 51.89 -6.98
CA PHE A 22 27.50 50.93 -7.35
C PHE A 22 27.79 50.44 -8.77
N THR A 23 28.29 49.22 -8.86
CA THR A 23 28.22 48.36 -10.05
C THR A 23 26.75 48.03 -10.37
N PRO A 24 26.40 47.70 -11.62
CA PRO A 24 25.16 47.00 -11.89
C PRO A 24 25.24 45.66 -11.15
N ALA A 25 24.41 45.48 -10.13
CA ALA A 25 24.36 44.23 -9.39
C ALA A 25 23.85 43.14 -10.34
N ASP A 26 24.76 42.20 -10.61
CA ASP A 26 24.57 40.78 -10.84
C ASP A 26 23.10 40.32 -10.95
N THR A 27 22.79 39.75 -12.11
CA THR A 27 21.75 38.74 -12.24
C THR A 27 21.99 37.67 -11.17
N LEU A 28 21.09 37.58 -10.19
CA LEU A 28 21.07 36.48 -9.24
C LEU A 28 20.95 35.14 -10.00
N PRO A 29 21.78 34.13 -9.70
CA PRO A 29 21.56 32.78 -10.18
C PRO A 29 20.37 32.18 -9.41
N GLY A 30 19.40 31.66 -10.15
CA GLY A 30 18.17 31.11 -9.60
C GLY A 30 16.96 31.66 -10.34
N ASP A 31 16.94 31.47 -11.66
CA ASP A 31 15.69 31.43 -12.39
C ASP A 31 14.91 30.22 -11.85
N THR A 32 14.06 30.46 -10.85
CA THR A 32 13.13 29.46 -10.29
C THR A 32 11.88 29.38 -11.17
N SER A 33 12.06 29.34 -12.48
CA SER A 33 11.04 28.76 -13.35
C SER A 33 10.88 27.29 -12.90
N PRO A 34 9.65 26.81 -12.64
CA PRO A 34 9.46 25.41 -12.27
C PRO A 34 10.06 24.55 -13.38
N LEU A 35 10.90 23.58 -12.98
CA LEU A 35 11.46 22.62 -13.92
C LEU A 35 10.31 21.92 -14.65
N PRO A 36 10.40 21.70 -15.97
CA PRO A 36 9.41 20.90 -16.67
C PRO A 36 9.43 19.50 -16.05
N CYS A 37 8.34 19.13 -15.37
CA CYS A 37 8.21 17.84 -14.69
C CYS A 37 7.89 16.72 -15.69
N GLN A 38 8.63 16.68 -16.80
CA GLN A 38 8.43 15.72 -17.87
C GLN A 38 8.99 14.35 -17.49
N ILE A 39 8.35 13.34 -18.03
CA ILE A 39 8.74 11.94 -17.90
C ILE A 39 9.45 11.56 -19.19
N ALA A 40 10.66 11.01 -19.07
CA ALA A 40 11.31 10.32 -20.19
C ALA A 40 11.18 8.81 -20.00
N PHE A 41 11.02 8.07 -21.10
CA PHE A 41 10.93 6.61 -21.06
C PHE A 41 11.30 6.02 -22.43
N GLU A 42 11.57 4.73 -22.46
CA GLU A 42 11.91 3.97 -23.67
C GLU A 42 10.65 3.33 -24.26
N SER A 43 10.49 3.38 -25.59
CA SER A 43 9.35 2.78 -26.30
C SER A 43 9.78 2.09 -27.61
N ASP A 44 9.20 0.93 -27.93
CA ASP A 44 9.39 0.24 -29.22
C ASP A 44 8.29 0.54 -30.26
N ARG A 45 7.45 1.56 -30.02
CA ARG A 45 6.22 1.83 -30.81
C ARG A 45 6.42 2.18 -32.28
N ASP A 46 7.62 2.60 -32.67
CA ASP A 46 7.94 2.96 -34.06
C ASP A 46 8.70 1.86 -34.82
N GLY A 47 8.90 0.69 -34.19
CA GLY A 47 9.55 -0.48 -34.78
C GLY A 47 11.04 -0.64 -34.43
N ASN A 48 11.62 0.35 -33.77
CA ASN A 48 12.90 0.34 -33.05
C ASN A 48 12.70 1.02 -31.69
N ARG A 49 13.67 0.91 -30.79
CA ARG A 49 13.58 1.54 -29.46
C ARG A 49 13.97 3.00 -29.54
N GLU A 50 13.15 3.85 -28.95
CA GLU A 50 13.27 5.31 -28.99
C GLU A 50 13.04 5.90 -27.60
N VAL A 51 13.67 7.04 -27.32
CA VAL A 51 13.39 7.82 -26.12
C VAL A 51 12.21 8.75 -26.39
N TYR A 52 11.16 8.56 -25.60
CA TYR A 52 9.98 9.39 -25.60
C TYR A 52 9.94 10.28 -24.37
N VAL A 53 9.31 11.44 -24.52
CA VAL A 53 8.94 12.32 -23.41
C VAL A 53 7.45 12.60 -23.41
N MET A 54 6.90 12.80 -22.22
CA MET A 54 5.51 13.23 -22.02
C MET A 54 5.38 14.10 -20.78
N GLU A 55 4.27 14.81 -20.69
CA GLU A 55 3.87 15.49 -19.47
C GLU A 55 3.41 14.49 -18.39
N PRO A 56 3.41 14.93 -17.12
CA PRO A 56 2.79 14.28 -15.98
C PRO A 56 1.44 13.60 -16.20
N ASP A 57 0.59 14.20 -17.02
CA ASP A 57 -0.77 13.72 -17.29
C ASP A 57 -0.85 12.80 -18.52
N GLY A 58 0.30 12.43 -19.10
CA GLY A 58 0.41 11.63 -20.31
C GLY A 58 0.24 12.44 -21.61
N SER A 59 0.01 13.76 -21.51
CA SER A 59 -0.11 14.63 -22.67
C SER A 59 1.25 15.00 -23.27
N ASN A 60 1.23 15.67 -24.42
CA ASN A 60 2.41 16.11 -25.20
C ASN A 60 3.46 15.01 -25.45
N LEU A 61 3.00 13.76 -25.55
CA LEU A 61 3.81 12.62 -25.94
C LEU A 61 4.60 12.90 -27.22
N THR A 62 5.92 12.85 -27.13
CA THR A 62 6.83 13.23 -28.22
C THR A 62 7.97 12.22 -28.31
N ASN A 63 8.22 11.68 -29.52
CA ASN A 63 9.45 10.93 -29.81
C ASN A 63 10.61 11.93 -29.84
N LEU A 64 11.52 11.84 -28.87
CA LEU A 64 12.58 12.82 -28.68
C LEU A 64 13.82 12.53 -29.52
N THR A 65 14.09 11.25 -29.79
CA THR A 65 15.31 10.81 -30.50
C THR A 65 15.11 10.62 -31.99
N ASN A 66 14.00 9.97 -32.40
CA ASN A 66 13.60 9.71 -33.79
C ASN A 66 14.79 9.34 -34.70
N ASN A 67 15.46 8.22 -34.38
CA ASN A 67 16.68 7.77 -35.03
C ASN A 67 16.58 6.28 -35.40
N PRO A 68 17.11 5.81 -36.55
CA PRO A 68 17.08 4.38 -36.87
C PRO A 68 17.80 3.43 -35.89
N ALA A 69 18.62 3.99 -34.99
CA ALA A 69 19.28 3.30 -33.89
C ALA A 69 18.29 2.88 -32.80
N ASP A 70 18.68 1.93 -31.95
CA ASP A 70 18.01 1.69 -30.68
C ASP A 70 18.51 2.70 -29.63
N ASP A 71 17.60 3.50 -29.11
CA ASP A 71 17.80 4.46 -28.03
C ASP A 71 17.02 4.03 -26.77
N MET A 72 17.72 3.81 -25.66
CA MET A 72 17.21 3.08 -24.49
C MET A 72 17.60 3.72 -23.15
N GLN A 73 16.96 3.28 -22.06
CA GLN A 73 17.36 3.57 -20.67
C GLN A 73 17.64 5.06 -20.41
N PRO A 74 16.67 5.96 -20.68
CA PRO A 74 16.86 7.39 -20.45
C PRO A 74 17.03 7.70 -18.97
N ALA A 75 17.83 8.73 -18.67
CA ALA A 75 17.98 9.30 -17.34
C ALA A 75 18.12 10.83 -17.38
N TRP A 76 17.31 11.53 -16.61
CA TRP A 76 17.27 12.98 -16.51
C TRP A 76 18.40 13.52 -15.64
N SER A 77 18.95 14.66 -16.05
CA SER A 77 19.76 15.46 -15.15
C SER A 77 18.90 15.99 -14.00
N PRO A 78 19.46 16.19 -12.79
CA PRO A 78 18.69 16.64 -11.63
C PRO A 78 17.94 17.96 -11.86
N ASP A 79 18.51 18.84 -12.68
CA ASP A 79 17.95 20.14 -13.06
C ASP A 79 17.01 20.09 -14.28
N GLY A 80 16.73 18.92 -14.84
CA GLY A 80 15.83 18.77 -16.00
C GLY A 80 16.32 19.43 -17.29
N SER A 81 17.60 19.80 -17.38
CA SER A 81 18.16 20.45 -18.58
C SER A 81 18.66 19.48 -19.64
N ARG A 82 18.99 18.24 -19.26
CA ARG A 82 19.63 17.24 -20.11
C ARG A 82 19.08 15.84 -19.83
N ILE A 83 19.19 14.97 -20.83
CA ILE A 83 18.87 13.53 -20.73
C ILE A 83 20.08 12.74 -21.21
N THR A 84 20.48 11.74 -20.43
CA THR A 84 21.40 10.68 -20.89
C THR A 84 20.61 9.46 -21.30
N PHE A 85 21.12 8.72 -22.27
CA PHE A 85 20.47 7.50 -22.74
C PHE A 85 21.51 6.60 -23.41
N VAL A 86 21.21 5.32 -23.57
CA VAL A 86 22.04 4.37 -24.30
C VAL A 86 21.64 4.40 -25.76
N SER A 87 22.60 4.42 -26.66
CA SER A 87 22.34 4.34 -28.11
C SER A 87 23.32 3.44 -28.81
N ASP A 88 22.85 2.74 -29.83
CA ASP A 88 23.69 2.05 -30.82
C ASP A 88 23.95 2.86 -32.11
N ARG A 89 23.61 4.17 -32.09
CA ARG A 89 23.84 5.06 -33.23
C ARG A 89 25.32 5.11 -33.62
N GLU A 90 25.55 5.12 -34.94
CA GLU A 90 26.86 5.05 -35.57
C GLU A 90 27.90 5.96 -34.89
N ASN A 91 28.92 5.32 -34.34
CA ASN A 91 30.26 5.86 -34.18
C ASN A 91 31.13 5.29 -35.31
N GLU A 92 32.14 6.05 -35.75
CA GLU A 92 32.94 5.80 -36.97
C GLU A 92 33.72 4.46 -37.01
N GLY A 93 33.50 3.52 -36.08
CA GLY A 93 34.03 2.16 -36.11
C GLY A 93 33.25 1.21 -35.20
N GLU A 94 32.83 0.07 -35.78
CA GLU A 94 32.15 -1.10 -35.20
C GLU A 94 30.97 -0.77 -34.25
N GLY A 95 29.75 -1.04 -34.72
CA GLY A 95 28.50 -0.80 -33.97
C GLY A 95 28.55 -1.33 -32.53
N GLY A 96 27.84 -0.64 -31.64
CA GLY A 96 27.96 -0.87 -30.21
C GLY A 96 27.09 0.07 -29.39
N GLN A 97 26.83 -0.26 -28.12
CA GLN A 97 26.01 0.51 -27.19
C GLN A 97 26.85 1.47 -26.36
N PHE A 98 26.56 2.77 -26.45
CA PHE A 98 27.28 3.82 -25.73
C PHE A 98 26.31 4.75 -25.00
N ILE A 99 26.82 5.45 -24.00
CA ILE A 99 26.11 6.51 -23.29
C ILE A 99 26.17 7.78 -24.13
N TYR A 100 25.01 8.31 -24.48
CA TYR A 100 24.81 9.61 -25.11
C TYR A 100 24.17 10.58 -24.12
N VAL A 101 24.31 11.86 -24.42
CA VAL A 101 23.61 12.95 -23.73
C VAL A 101 23.04 13.92 -24.76
N MET A 102 21.86 14.43 -24.48
CA MET A 102 21.16 15.45 -25.24
C MET A 102 20.57 16.51 -24.32
N ASP A 103 20.19 17.65 -24.88
CA ASP A 103 19.39 18.64 -24.18
C ASP A 103 17.95 18.11 -24.00
N ALA A 104 17.22 18.67 -23.02
CA ALA A 104 15.84 18.27 -22.71
C ALA A 104 14.87 18.35 -23.90
N ASP A 105 15.17 19.17 -24.91
CA ASP A 105 14.38 19.34 -26.13
C ASP A 105 14.80 18.39 -27.27
N GLY A 106 15.72 17.45 -27.01
CA GLY A 106 16.28 16.51 -27.99
C GLY A 106 17.43 17.08 -28.82
N GLY A 107 17.79 18.35 -28.60
CA GLY A 107 18.91 19.01 -29.26
C GLY A 107 20.28 18.53 -28.77
N ASN A 108 21.33 18.96 -29.49
CA ASN A 108 22.73 18.83 -29.07
C ASN A 108 23.18 17.41 -28.66
N VAL A 109 22.61 16.38 -29.29
CA VAL A 109 22.98 15.01 -29.00
C VAL A 109 24.46 14.75 -29.26
N ARG A 110 25.15 14.17 -28.27
CA ARG A 110 26.56 13.79 -28.37
C ARG A 110 26.86 12.53 -27.55
N GLN A 111 27.80 11.73 -28.04
CA GLN A 111 28.34 10.59 -27.30
C GLN A 111 29.13 11.09 -26.08
N LEU A 112 29.01 10.40 -24.95
CA LEU A 112 29.64 10.78 -23.69
C LEU A 112 30.87 9.94 -23.37
N ASN A 113 30.80 8.63 -23.59
CA ASN A 113 31.83 7.67 -23.21
C ASN A 113 32.40 6.93 -24.45
N ASN A 114 33.52 6.20 -24.31
CA ASN A 114 34.13 5.46 -25.44
C ASN A 114 34.07 3.94 -25.25
N GLU A 115 33.53 3.48 -24.13
CA GLU A 115 33.41 2.08 -23.79
C GLU A 115 32.13 1.50 -24.42
N ASN A 116 32.27 0.54 -25.34
CA ASN A 116 31.14 -0.17 -25.94
C ASN A 116 30.43 -1.03 -24.89
N GLU A 117 29.19 -1.45 -25.11
CA GLU A 117 28.38 -2.26 -24.19
C GLU A 117 28.20 -1.56 -22.84
N SER A 118 27.91 -0.25 -22.89
CA SER A 118 27.62 0.56 -21.71
C SER A 118 26.11 0.71 -21.50
N GLN A 119 25.63 0.52 -20.27
CA GLN A 119 24.21 0.50 -19.92
C GLN A 119 23.90 1.22 -18.59
N TRP A 120 22.61 1.48 -18.37
CA TRP A 120 22.02 2.01 -17.14
C TRP A 120 22.67 3.29 -16.61
N PRO A 121 22.72 4.38 -17.41
CA PRO A 121 23.24 5.65 -16.92
C PRO A 121 22.38 6.23 -15.78
N ASP A 122 23.01 6.88 -14.79
CA ASP A 122 22.35 7.71 -13.77
C ASP A 122 23.20 8.92 -13.40
N TRP A 123 22.53 10.05 -13.15
CA TRP A 123 23.17 11.32 -12.82
C TRP A 123 23.47 11.45 -11.33
N SER A 124 24.64 11.98 -11.00
CA SER A 124 24.91 12.43 -9.63
C SER A 124 23.95 13.57 -9.27
N PRO A 125 23.52 13.70 -7.99
CA PRO A 125 22.56 14.73 -7.58
C PRO A 125 23.00 16.17 -7.86
N ASP A 126 24.30 16.40 -7.99
CA ASP A 126 24.88 17.71 -8.35
C ASP A 126 24.99 17.94 -9.87
N GLY A 127 24.57 16.98 -10.70
CA GLY A 127 24.55 17.06 -12.17
C GLY A 127 25.93 16.99 -12.84
N LYS A 128 27.00 16.67 -12.11
CA LYS A 128 28.38 16.74 -12.63
C LYS A 128 28.94 15.42 -13.13
N ARG A 129 28.40 14.30 -12.70
CA ARG A 129 28.91 12.96 -12.99
C ARG A 129 27.79 12.05 -13.43
N ILE A 130 28.14 11.07 -14.24
CA ILE A 130 27.24 10.00 -14.68
C ILE A 130 27.89 8.67 -14.30
N ILE A 131 27.13 7.81 -13.63
CA ILE A 131 27.49 6.41 -13.42
C ILE A 131 26.78 5.55 -14.44
N TYR A 132 27.38 4.43 -14.80
CA TYR A 132 26.83 3.46 -15.74
C TYR A 132 27.57 2.13 -15.55
N ASP A 133 27.01 1.02 -16.02
CA ASP A 133 27.72 -0.25 -16.09
C ASP A 133 28.30 -0.50 -17.48
N HIS A 134 29.43 -1.19 -17.53
CA HIS A 134 30.13 -1.58 -18.74
C HIS A 134 30.81 -2.92 -18.51
N LEU A 135 30.43 -3.94 -19.28
CA LEU A 135 30.98 -5.30 -19.24
C LEU A 135 31.06 -5.90 -17.81
N GLY A 136 30.02 -5.67 -17.01
CA GLY A 136 29.90 -6.21 -15.65
C GLY A 136 30.71 -5.46 -14.60
N ASP A 137 31.11 -4.22 -14.88
CA ASP A 137 31.76 -3.32 -13.92
C ASP A 137 31.05 -1.95 -13.90
N ILE A 138 31.11 -1.26 -12.77
CA ILE A 138 30.53 0.08 -12.60
C ILE A 138 31.57 1.15 -12.92
N TYR A 139 31.21 2.09 -13.79
CA TYR A 139 32.05 3.22 -14.20
C TYR A 139 31.42 4.55 -13.82
N VAL A 140 32.26 5.58 -13.73
CA VAL A 140 31.85 6.97 -13.61
C VAL A 140 32.59 7.86 -14.60
N ILE A 141 31.87 8.81 -15.19
CA ILE A 141 32.40 9.81 -16.12
C ILE A 141 31.88 11.22 -15.78
N SER A 142 32.58 12.26 -16.24
CA SER A 142 32.11 13.65 -16.20
C SER A 142 30.90 13.85 -17.11
N ALA A 143 29.88 14.57 -16.64
CA ALA A 143 28.67 14.87 -17.43
C ALA A 143 28.93 15.71 -18.68
N ASP A 144 29.96 16.56 -18.64
CA ASP A 144 30.36 17.36 -19.80
C ASP A 144 31.20 16.55 -20.81
N GLY A 145 31.46 15.28 -20.52
CA GLY A 145 32.33 14.42 -21.31
C GLY A 145 33.80 14.83 -21.23
N GLY A 146 34.63 14.25 -22.09
CA GLY A 146 36.03 14.64 -22.29
C GLY A 146 37.04 14.09 -21.28
N GLN A 147 36.59 13.54 -20.15
CA GLN A 147 37.45 12.77 -19.23
C GLN A 147 37.31 11.27 -19.50
N LYS A 148 38.40 10.52 -19.29
CA LYS A 148 38.33 9.04 -19.32
C LYS A 148 37.45 8.55 -18.18
N SER A 149 36.60 7.59 -18.49
CA SER A 149 35.78 6.88 -17.54
C SER A 149 36.65 6.18 -16.50
N LYS A 150 36.22 6.23 -15.23
CA LYS A 150 36.90 5.58 -14.10
C LYS A 150 36.08 4.35 -13.69
N ASN A 151 36.70 3.16 -13.75
CA ASN A 151 36.13 1.95 -13.16
C ASN A 151 36.14 2.07 -11.62
N LEU A 152 35.00 1.82 -10.98
CA LEU A 152 34.82 1.87 -9.53
C LEU A 152 34.88 0.48 -8.89
N THR A 153 34.44 -0.58 -9.56
CA THR A 153 34.31 -1.93 -8.99
C THR A 153 35.54 -2.79 -9.25
N GLY A 154 35.91 -3.02 -10.51
CA GLY A 154 36.98 -3.95 -10.92
C GLY A 154 36.73 -5.39 -10.44
N SER A 155 35.49 -5.83 -10.49
CA SER A 155 34.99 -7.06 -9.88
C SER A 155 35.14 -8.26 -10.83
N PRO A 156 35.36 -9.49 -10.32
CA PRO A 156 35.19 -10.70 -11.12
C PRO A 156 33.72 -11.12 -11.30
N GLU A 157 32.81 -10.54 -10.53
CA GLU A 157 31.36 -10.76 -10.61
C GLU A 157 30.72 -9.78 -11.59
N ASN A 158 29.49 -10.07 -12.04
CA ASN A 158 28.75 -9.19 -12.94
C ASN A 158 28.06 -8.06 -12.14
N ASP A 159 28.64 -6.86 -12.18
CA ASP A 159 28.12 -5.65 -11.54
C ASP A 159 27.30 -4.80 -12.53
N VAL A 160 26.03 -4.53 -12.21
CA VAL A 160 25.07 -3.86 -13.13
C VAL A 160 24.12 -2.90 -12.41
N GLN A 161 23.42 -2.06 -13.17
CA GLN A 161 22.33 -1.17 -12.72
C GLN A 161 22.73 -0.23 -11.56
N PRO A 162 23.78 0.58 -11.71
CA PRO A 162 24.24 1.45 -10.63
C PRO A 162 23.30 2.65 -10.44
N LYS A 163 23.05 3.06 -9.19
CA LYS A 163 22.23 4.25 -8.87
C LYS A 163 22.89 5.12 -7.79
N TRP A 164 22.86 6.44 -7.98
CA TRP A 164 23.31 7.43 -7.01
C TRP A 164 22.31 7.59 -5.88
N SER A 165 22.82 7.64 -4.65
CA SER A 165 22.03 8.10 -3.51
C SER A 165 21.64 9.58 -3.67
N PRO A 166 20.50 10.02 -3.10
CA PRO A 166 20.01 11.39 -3.26
C PRO A 166 20.96 12.45 -2.67
N ASP A 167 21.72 12.09 -1.64
CA ASP A 167 22.72 12.96 -1.03
C ASP A 167 24.06 12.98 -1.78
N GLY A 168 24.23 12.08 -2.75
CA GLY A 168 25.43 11.97 -3.59
C GLY A 168 26.62 11.32 -2.90
N ASN A 169 26.45 10.76 -1.70
CA ASN A 169 27.54 10.19 -0.90
C ASN A 169 27.79 8.71 -1.20
N ASN A 170 26.79 8.00 -1.70
CA ASN A 170 26.84 6.56 -1.95
C ASN A 170 26.36 6.20 -3.36
N ILE A 171 26.80 5.04 -3.84
CA ILE A 171 26.35 4.38 -5.05
C ILE A 171 25.86 2.98 -4.67
N LEU A 172 24.66 2.59 -5.12
CA LEU A 172 24.21 1.19 -5.08
C LEU A 172 24.43 0.52 -6.44
N TRP A 173 24.57 -0.79 -6.46
CA TRP A 173 24.53 -1.61 -7.69
C TRP A 173 24.11 -3.05 -7.35
N LEU A 174 23.79 -3.83 -8.39
CA LEU A 174 23.52 -5.27 -8.27
C LEU A 174 24.75 -6.06 -8.69
N SER A 175 25.15 -7.06 -7.89
CA SER A 175 26.31 -7.92 -8.16
C SER A 175 25.94 -9.40 -8.05
N GLY A 176 26.39 -10.22 -9.00
CA GLY A 176 26.31 -11.69 -8.95
C GLY A 176 25.80 -12.35 -10.23
N GLU A 177 25.59 -13.67 -10.16
CA GLU A 177 25.01 -14.46 -11.26
C GLU A 177 23.55 -14.06 -11.54
N GLU A 178 23.09 -14.29 -12.77
CA GLU A 178 21.69 -14.12 -13.15
C GLU A 178 20.76 -14.94 -12.24
N GLY A 179 19.70 -14.30 -11.72
CA GLY A 179 18.77 -14.89 -10.76
C GLY A 179 19.30 -15.05 -9.33
N LYS A 180 20.54 -14.60 -9.05
CA LYS A 180 21.17 -14.65 -7.72
C LYS A 180 21.91 -13.37 -7.35
N LYS A 181 21.51 -12.23 -7.94
CA LYS A 181 22.14 -10.95 -7.66
C LYS A 181 21.79 -10.47 -6.25
N ASP A 182 22.68 -9.65 -5.69
CA ASP A 182 22.48 -8.96 -4.42
C ASP A 182 22.80 -7.47 -4.54
N ILE A 183 22.15 -6.69 -3.67
CA ILE A 183 22.39 -5.26 -3.53
C ILE A 183 23.73 -5.04 -2.84
N HIS A 184 24.53 -4.17 -3.42
CA HIS A 184 25.79 -3.70 -2.89
C HIS A 184 25.81 -2.17 -2.83
N VAL A 185 26.59 -1.62 -1.90
CA VAL A 185 26.76 -0.17 -1.71
C VAL A 185 28.23 0.17 -1.52
N MET A 186 28.64 1.32 -2.07
CA MET A 186 29.99 1.89 -1.95
C MET A 186 29.90 3.41 -1.81
N ASP A 187 30.98 4.02 -1.32
CA ASP A 187 31.13 5.47 -1.32
C ASP A 187 31.14 6.01 -2.76
N ALA A 188 30.74 7.27 -2.91
CA ALA A 188 30.70 8.03 -4.17
C ALA A 188 32.01 8.07 -4.98
N ASP A 189 33.13 7.68 -4.36
CA ASP A 189 34.46 7.66 -4.97
C ASP A 189 34.93 6.24 -5.34
N GLY A 190 34.15 5.21 -5.00
CA GLY A 190 34.39 3.79 -5.26
C GLY A 190 35.01 3.00 -4.09
N HIS A 191 35.21 3.62 -2.92
CA HIS A 191 35.73 2.92 -1.74
C HIS A 191 34.61 2.32 -0.87
N ASN A 192 35.00 1.59 0.19
CA ASN A 192 34.09 1.06 1.21
C ASN A 192 32.92 0.21 0.69
N LYS A 193 33.20 -0.65 -0.28
CA LYS A 193 32.24 -1.61 -0.85
C LYS A 193 31.72 -2.56 0.21
N SER A 194 30.41 -2.73 0.28
CA SER A 194 29.72 -3.64 1.19
C SER A 194 28.52 -4.30 0.51
N ARG A 195 28.20 -5.53 0.94
CA ARG A 195 27.04 -6.31 0.47
C ARG A 195 25.88 -6.08 1.44
N VAL A 196 24.75 -5.65 0.91
CA VAL A 196 23.53 -5.27 1.65
C VAL A 196 22.61 -6.49 1.83
N THR A 197 22.36 -7.24 0.75
CA THR A 197 21.51 -8.46 0.78
C THR A 197 22.34 -9.73 0.61
N LYS A 198 21.80 -10.88 1.03
CA LYS A 198 22.48 -12.17 0.89
C LYS A 198 21.57 -13.22 0.27
N ASP A 199 21.97 -13.69 -0.91
CA ASP A 199 21.31 -14.76 -1.66
C ASP A 199 19.83 -14.43 -1.90
N ALA A 200 19.54 -13.13 -2.07
CA ALA A 200 18.18 -12.62 -2.17
C ALA A 200 17.58 -12.85 -3.56
N GLY A 201 18.40 -12.84 -4.62
CA GLY A 201 17.91 -12.97 -5.99
C GLY A 201 17.21 -11.67 -6.44
N VAL A 202 17.93 -10.56 -6.31
CA VAL A 202 17.41 -9.20 -6.56
C VAL A 202 17.29 -8.92 -8.06
N HIS A 203 16.13 -8.41 -8.46
CA HIS A 203 15.82 -8.08 -9.85
C HIS A 203 16.22 -6.63 -10.19
N ASP A 204 15.89 -5.69 -9.31
CA ASP A 204 16.18 -4.27 -9.42
C ASP A 204 16.34 -3.64 -8.01
N ALA A 205 16.99 -2.48 -7.95
CA ALA A 205 17.08 -1.69 -6.73
C ALA A 205 17.28 -0.20 -7.02
N VAL A 206 16.68 0.66 -6.19
CA VAL A 206 16.78 2.13 -6.30
C VAL A 206 16.82 2.78 -4.91
N TRP A 207 17.37 3.99 -4.84
CA TRP A 207 17.37 4.76 -3.60
C TRP A 207 16.03 5.46 -3.35
N SER A 208 15.57 5.47 -2.11
CA SER A 208 14.59 6.46 -1.58
C SER A 208 15.12 7.86 -1.64
N VAL A 209 14.23 8.85 -1.58
CA VAL A 209 14.62 10.23 -1.24
C VAL A 209 15.18 10.40 0.17
N ASP A 210 14.80 9.56 1.12
CA ASP A 210 15.38 9.57 2.47
C ASP A 210 16.66 8.74 2.64
N GLY A 211 17.20 8.16 1.56
CA GLY A 211 18.50 7.49 1.57
C GLY A 211 18.51 6.05 2.06
N ARG A 212 17.36 5.36 2.17
CA ARG A 212 17.28 3.88 2.18
C ARG A 212 17.22 3.31 0.75
N ILE A 213 17.17 1.98 0.62
CA ILE A 213 17.16 1.26 -0.65
C ILE A 213 15.86 0.46 -0.78
N ILE A 214 15.17 0.60 -1.90
CA ILE A 214 14.13 -0.33 -2.35
C ILE A 214 14.80 -1.40 -3.20
N GLY A 215 14.41 -2.66 -3.03
CA GLY A 215 14.70 -3.71 -4.01
C GLY A 215 13.57 -4.71 -4.11
N HIS A 216 13.48 -5.38 -5.27
CA HIS A 216 12.51 -6.44 -5.52
C HIS A 216 13.23 -7.79 -5.66
N TRP A 217 12.77 -8.83 -4.94
CA TRP A 217 13.39 -10.16 -4.98
C TRP A 217 12.45 -11.32 -4.57
N ASP A 218 12.70 -12.53 -5.06
CA ASP A 218 11.80 -13.71 -4.93
C ASP A 218 12.12 -14.66 -3.74
N GLY A 219 12.75 -14.14 -2.68
CA GLY A 219 13.46 -14.90 -1.64
C GLY A 219 12.59 -15.65 -0.61
N LYS A 220 13.02 -16.87 -0.23
CA LYS A 220 12.31 -17.81 0.69
C LYS A 220 12.44 -17.53 2.20
N GLU A 221 13.35 -16.66 2.64
CA GLU A 221 13.63 -16.44 4.08
C GLU A 221 12.97 -15.18 4.65
N ALA A 222 12.51 -14.27 3.80
CA ALA A 222 11.76 -13.09 4.19
C ALA A 222 10.68 -12.89 3.13
N GLY A 223 9.42 -13.22 3.46
CA GLY A 223 8.27 -13.09 2.56
C GLY A 223 7.95 -11.63 2.22
N CYS A 224 8.87 -10.97 1.53
CA CYS A 224 8.88 -9.58 1.17
C CYS A 224 9.18 -9.50 -0.33
N PHE A 225 8.23 -8.95 -1.09
CA PHE A 225 8.30 -8.83 -2.56
C PHE A 225 8.86 -7.45 -2.97
N ASN A 226 8.46 -6.40 -2.24
CA ASN A 226 8.97 -5.04 -2.37
C ASN A 226 9.66 -4.69 -1.06
N CYS A 227 10.98 -4.72 -1.02
CA CYS A 227 11.68 -4.64 0.24
C CYS A 227 12.38 -3.31 0.40
N LEU A 228 12.27 -2.80 1.62
CA LEU A 228 13.00 -1.64 2.02
C LEU A 228 14.06 -1.95 3.05
N ILE A 229 15.29 -1.53 2.75
CA ILE A 229 16.47 -1.86 3.53
C ILE A 229 17.37 -0.63 3.70
N ASN A 230 18.00 -0.50 4.86
CA ASN A 230 19.03 0.51 5.06
C ASN A 230 20.27 0.16 4.21
N ALA A 231 21.09 1.16 3.88
CA ALA A 231 22.33 0.97 3.12
C ALA A 231 23.33 -0.01 3.79
N ASP A 232 23.22 -0.23 5.10
CA ASP A 232 24.04 -1.18 5.86
C ASP A 232 23.44 -2.61 5.93
N GLY A 233 22.30 -2.84 5.27
CA GLY A 233 21.59 -4.12 5.28
C GLY A 233 20.64 -4.32 6.47
N SER A 234 20.50 -3.33 7.36
CA SER A 234 19.60 -3.42 8.52
C SER A 234 18.17 -2.96 8.19
N ASN A 235 17.25 -3.25 9.12
CA ASN A 235 15.85 -2.81 9.08
C ASN A 235 15.11 -3.17 7.78
N THR A 236 15.32 -4.39 7.28
CA THR A 236 14.52 -4.90 6.17
C THR A 236 13.06 -4.95 6.57
N VAL A 237 12.23 -4.19 5.87
CA VAL A 237 10.78 -4.17 6.05
C VAL A 237 10.13 -4.39 4.70
N ASP A 238 9.00 -5.10 4.70
CA ASP A 238 8.15 -5.17 3.52
C ASP A 238 7.57 -3.78 3.28
N ALA A 239 8.01 -3.14 2.18
CA ALA A 239 7.42 -1.91 1.69
C ALA A 239 6.02 -2.17 1.11
N GLY A 240 5.68 -3.45 0.87
CA GLY A 240 4.43 -3.92 0.30
C GLY A 240 4.22 -3.44 -1.14
N GLY A 241 3.12 -3.90 -1.72
CA GLY A 241 2.46 -3.22 -2.82
C GLY A 241 1.54 -2.14 -2.27
N LYS A 242 2.13 -0.94 -2.11
CA LYS A 242 1.59 0.40 -1.77
C LYS A 242 1.27 0.70 -0.29
N GLY A 243 2.20 1.40 0.37
CA GLY A 243 1.82 2.53 1.24
C GLY A 243 2.43 2.62 2.64
N THR A 244 3.26 1.70 3.09
CA THR A 244 4.08 1.93 4.31
C THR A 244 5.55 1.95 3.96
N ILE A 245 5.95 3.06 3.34
CA ILE A 245 6.92 4.02 3.85
C ILE A 245 6.89 5.23 2.91
N GLN A 246 6.35 6.35 3.40
CA GLN A 246 6.55 7.66 2.78
C GLN A 246 8.06 7.91 2.71
N ASN A 247 8.64 7.83 1.51
CA ASN A 247 9.87 8.51 1.03
C ASN A 247 10.51 7.81 -0.20
N TYR A 248 9.74 7.33 -1.19
CA TYR A 248 10.32 6.81 -2.43
C TYR A 248 9.98 7.68 -3.63
N VAL A 249 10.96 7.77 -4.53
CA VAL A 249 11.31 8.89 -5.42
C VAL A 249 10.10 9.75 -5.86
N PRO A 250 10.05 11.05 -5.51
CA PRO A 250 8.88 11.85 -5.73
C PRO A 250 8.84 12.34 -7.16
N PHE A 251 7.78 11.98 -7.87
CA PHE A 251 7.19 12.92 -8.80
C PHE A 251 6.23 13.80 -8.01
N TRP A 252 6.39 15.10 -8.18
CA TRP A 252 5.45 16.07 -7.64
C TRP A 252 4.54 16.49 -8.78
N THR A 253 3.25 16.31 -8.60
CA THR A 253 2.27 16.99 -9.46
C THR A 253 2.47 18.52 -9.37
N ALA A 254 1.92 19.28 -10.32
CA ALA A 254 2.03 20.75 -10.31
C ALA A 254 1.49 21.41 -9.02
N ASP A 255 0.59 20.73 -8.31
CA ASP A 255 0.00 21.09 -7.02
C ASP A 255 0.77 20.54 -5.80
N GLY A 256 1.89 19.85 -6.01
CA GLY A 256 2.78 19.40 -4.95
C GLY A 256 2.31 18.14 -4.23
N GLN A 257 1.63 17.23 -4.93
CA GLN A 257 1.27 15.89 -4.43
C GLN A 257 2.30 14.86 -4.90
N LEU A 258 2.57 13.87 -4.04
CA LEU A 258 3.55 12.82 -4.29
C LEU A 258 2.96 11.70 -5.14
N VAL A 259 3.64 11.31 -6.21
CA VAL A 259 3.31 10.10 -6.99
C VAL A 259 4.59 9.33 -7.32
N GLU A 260 4.42 8.03 -7.51
CA GLU A 260 5.44 7.12 -8.02
C GLU A 260 5.24 6.96 -9.53
N ILE A 261 6.30 6.62 -10.24
CA ILE A 261 6.23 6.20 -11.65
C ILE A 261 6.91 4.86 -11.82
N ASN A 262 6.27 3.97 -12.55
CA ASN A 262 6.73 2.61 -12.74
C ASN A 262 6.35 2.13 -14.16
N SER A 263 7.06 1.12 -14.65
CA SER A 263 6.69 0.38 -15.86
C SER A 263 6.39 -1.08 -15.55
N GLY A 264 5.28 -1.62 -16.05
CA GLY A 264 4.96 -3.04 -15.87
C GLY A 264 3.86 -3.56 -16.80
N ASP A 265 3.69 -4.88 -16.84
CA ASP A 265 2.68 -5.56 -17.66
C ASP A 265 1.46 -5.93 -16.79
N HIS A 266 0.47 -5.05 -16.73
CA HIS A 266 -0.70 -5.22 -15.86
C HIS A 266 -1.99 -5.61 -16.59
N LEU A 267 -2.07 -5.44 -17.92
CA LEU A 267 -3.36 -5.46 -18.62
C LEU A 267 -3.38 -6.26 -19.93
N ASN A 268 -2.29 -6.33 -20.70
CA ASN A 268 -2.38 -6.73 -22.12
C ASN A 268 -1.19 -7.54 -22.69
N GLY A 269 -0.18 -7.92 -21.89
CA GLY A 269 0.98 -8.68 -22.39
C GLY A 269 2.12 -7.79 -22.92
N ASN A 270 2.14 -6.51 -22.54
CA ASN A 270 3.13 -5.50 -22.90
C ASN A 270 3.33 -4.54 -21.73
N ASN A 271 4.52 -3.96 -21.59
CA ASN A 271 4.81 -3.01 -20.53
C ASN A 271 4.25 -1.63 -20.83
N GLU A 272 3.69 -0.97 -19.83
CA GLU A 272 3.13 0.37 -19.91
C GLU A 272 3.70 1.24 -18.78
N ILE A 273 3.74 2.56 -18.98
CA ILE A 273 4.11 3.53 -17.94
C ILE A 273 2.88 3.87 -17.11
N PHE A 274 3.00 3.70 -15.80
CA PHE A 274 1.97 4.06 -14.84
C PHE A 274 2.51 5.08 -13.86
N LEU A 275 1.67 6.06 -13.52
CA LEU A 275 1.84 6.77 -12.27
C LEU A 275 1.08 6.04 -11.18
N ALA A 276 1.77 5.71 -10.11
CA ALA A 276 1.24 5.05 -8.94
C ALA A 276 1.08 6.09 -7.82
N SER A 277 -0.15 6.44 -7.49
CA SER A 277 -0.45 7.29 -6.35
C SER A 277 -1.90 7.16 -5.97
N SER A 278 -2.16 7.37 -4.70
CA SER A 278 -3.49 7.46 -4.13
C SER A 278 -4.33 8.62 -4.68
N ILE A 279 -3.71 9.60 -5.34
CA ILE A 279 -4.42 10.68 -6.02
C ILE A 279 -5.11 10.23 -7.32
N PHE A 280 -4.71 9.08 -7.89
CA PHE A 280 -5.32 8.55 -9.10
C PHE A 280 -6.53 7.66 -8.80
N PRO A 281 -7.60 7.71 -9.61
CA PRO A 281 -8.84 6.97 -9.38
C PRO A 281 -8.68 5.44 -9.23
N ASP A 282 -7.75 4.83 -9.97
CA ASP A 282 -7.46 3.39 -9.94
C ASP A 282 -6.14 3.07 -9.21
N MET A 283 -5.61 4.03 -8.42
CA MET A 283 -4.30 3.98 -7.76
C MET A 283 -3.11 3.96 -8.75
N PHE A 284 -3.36 3.61 -10.00
CA PHE A 284 -2.49 3.68 -11.14
C PHE A 284 -3.16 4.54 -12.21
N LEU A 285 -2.47 5.57 -12.70
CA LEU A 285 -2.82 6.25 -13.94
C LEU A 285 -1.94 5.66 -15.04
N ASN A 286 -2.54 4.85 -15.91
CA ASN A 286 -1.85 4.38 -17.12
C ASN A 286 -1.65 5.57 -18.07
N LEU A 287 -0.41 5.91 -18.39
CA LEU A 287 -0.07 7.06 -19.23
C LEU A 287 0.05 6.71 -20.71
N THR A 288 0.41 5.47 -21.05
CA THR A 288 0.82 5.13 -22.42
C THR A 288 -0.17 4.24 -23.17
N ASN A 289 -0.90 3.39 -22.47
CA ASN A 289 -1.92 2.44 -22.97
C ASN A 289 -1.88 2.14 -24.48
N ASN A 290 -0.89 1.39 -24.95
CA ASN A 290 -0.75 1.03 -26.36
C ASN A 290 -0.28 -0.44 -26.52
N LYS A 291 0.40 -0.78 -27.63
CA LYS A 291 0.83 -2.17 -27.91
C LYS A 291 2.35 -2.35 -27.81
N ALA A 292 3.07 -1.24 -27.67
CA ALA A 292 4.51 -1.24 -27.50
C ALA A 292 4.89 -1.57 -26.06
N ASN A 293 6.16 -1.87 -25.87
CA ASN A 293 6.76 -1.94 -24.55
C ASN A 293 7.28 -0.57 -24.17
N ASP A 294 6.60 0.07 -23.23
CA ASP A 294 7.02 1.32 -22.63
C ASP A 294 7.63 1.02 -21.26
N ILE A 295 8.94 1.25 -21.13
CA ILE A 295 9.75 0.83 -19.97
C ILE A 295 10.76 1.91 -19.56
N ASN A 296 11.40 1.69 -18.41
CA ASN A 296 12.50 2.51 -17.89
C ASN A 296 12.14 4.01 -17.77
N PRO A 297 11.02 4.38 -17.11
CA PRO A 297 10.69 5.77 -16.91
C PRO A 297 11.67 6.47 -15.96
N ASP A 298 12.03 7.71 -16.26
CA ASP A 298 12.81 8.60 -15.39
C ASP A 298 12.33 10.06 -15.47
N TRP A 299 12.71 10.88 -14.49
CA TRP A 299 12.30 12.29 -14.37
C TRP A 299 13.33 13.13 -13.60
N PRO A 300 13.30 14.48 -13.71
CA PRO A 300 14.26 15.34 -13.02
C PRO A 300 14.16 15.25 -11.49
N LYS A 301 15.29 14.98 -10.82
CA LYS A 301 15.37 14.83 -9.35
C LYS A 301 14.93 16.09 -8.57
N ASN A 302 15.02 17.28 -9.17
CA ASN A 302 14.59 18.55 -8.56
C ASN A 302 13.22 19.05 -9.06
N CYS A 303 12.42 18.22 -9.74
CA CYS A 303 11.05 18.59 -10.11
C CYS A 303 10.19 18.84 -8.85
N GLY A 304 9.31 19.85 -8.87
CA GLY A 304 8.41 20.21 -7.76
C GLY A 304 8.87 21.39 -6.89
N ASN A 305 8.04 21.80 -5.91
CA ASN A 305 8.34 22.93 -5.03
C ASN A 305 9.36 22.52 -3.93
N THR A 306 10.64 22.76 -4.21
CA THR A 306 11.79 22.37 -3.37
C THR A 306 11.90 23.11 -2.01
N THR A 307 10.91 23.93 -1.62
CA THR A 307 10.93 24.72 -0.37
C THR A 307 10.34 24.00 0.84
N LYS A 308 9.70 22.84 0.70
CA LYS A 308 9.27 22.02 1.84
C LYS A 308 10.26 20.90 2.07
N THR A 309 11.10 21.04 3.10
CA THR A 309 11.91 19.92 3.61
C THR A 309 11.18 19.21 4.76
N PRO A 310 11.46 17.93 5.05
CA PRO A 310 10.82 17.18 6.15
C PRO A 310 11.02 17.76 7.56
N ALA A 311 11.86 18.79 7.71
CA ALA A 311 12.19 19.41 8.99
C ALA A 311 11.18 20.48 9.46
N ASP A 312 10.26 20.93 8.61
CA ASP A 312 9.37 22.06 8.94
C ASP A 312 8.01 21.66 9.55
N ASN A 313 7.76 20.36 9.81
CA ASN A 313 6.58 19.91 10.57
C ASN A 313 6.81 19.95 12.09
N LYS A 314 7.11 21.14 12.62
CA LYS A 314 6.91 21.45 14.03
C LYS A 314 6.14 22.74 14.19
N SER A 315 5.06 22.65 14.96
CA SER A 315 4.15 23.70 15.43
C SER A 315 3.17 24.25 14.40
N LEU A 316 1.92 23.79 14.50
CA LEU A 316 0.75 24.63 14.34
C LEU A 316 -0.23 24.30 15.48
N GLU A 317 0.07 24.84 16.67
CA GLU A 317 -0.94 25.11 17.69
C GLU A 317 -1.65 26.43 17.34
N ASN A 318 -2.97 26.42 17.54
CA ASN A 318 -3.92 27.52 17.75
C ASN A 318 -3.44 28.97 17.57
N ASP A 319 -4.12 29.72 16.70
CA ASP A 319 -5.15 30.68 17.13
C ASP A 319 -5.79 31.41 15.92
N GLY A 320 -7.12 31.56 15.94
CA GLY A 320 -7.84 32.36 14.94
C GLY A 320 -9.35 32.20 14.96
N VAL A 321 -10.00 32.64 16.05
CA VAL A 321 -11.45 32.76 16.21
C VAL A 321 -12.10 33.49 15.03
N LEU A 322 -13.16 32.91 14.45
CA LEU A 322 -14.21 33.65 13.75
C LEU A 322 -15.58 33.27 14.31
N GLU A 323 -16.36 34.31 14.58
CA GLU A 323 -17.58 34.30 15.36
C GLU A 323 -18.74 33.50 14.74
N THR A 324 -19.58 33.05 15.66
CA THR A 324 -20.85 32.35 15.51
C THR A 324 -21.79 32.97 14.47
N ASN A 325 -22.36 32.11 13.62
CA ASN A 325 -23.71 32.31 13.10
C ASN A 325 -24.51 31.02 13.17
N THR A 326 -25.80 31.22 13.43
CA THR A 326 -26.80 30.30 13.95
C THR A 326 -27.34 29.27 12.95
N ASN A 327 -27.54 28.04 13.44
CA ASN A 327 -28.57 27.06 13.04
C ASN A 327 -28.89 26.89 11.55
N SER A 328 -28.14 25.99 10.92
CA SER A 328 -28.68 24.94 10.06
C SER A 328 -27.78 23.71 10.24
N SER A 329 -28.35 22.49 10.25
CA SER A 329 -27.55 21.27 10.20
C SER A 329 -26.53 21.39 9.06
N PRO A 330 -25.26 21.01 9.22
CA PRO A 330 -24.37 20.87 8.07
C PRO A 330 -25.08 19.98 7.05
N ASP A 331 -25.04 20.34 5.77
CA ASP A 331 -25.56 19.54 4.66
C ASP A 331 -24.67 18.29 4.50
N ILE A 332 -24.68 17.40 5.50
CA ILE A 332 -23.90 16.15 5.50
C ILE A 332 -24.50 15.21 4.47
N ILE A 333 -23.64 14.75 3.57
CA ILE A 333 -23.89 13.72 2.57
C ILE A 333 -23.10 12.49 2.98
N LEU A 334 -23.79 11.46 3.45
CA LEU A 334 -23.17 10.17 3.78
C LEU A 334 -23.33 9.20 2.60
N GLY A 335 -22.20 8.72 2.09
CA GLY A 335 -22.15 7.69 1.07
C GLY A 335 -22.25 6.30 1.69
N TYR A 336 -22.93 5.37 1.03
CA TYR A 336 -22.85 3.96 1.40
C TYR A 336 -22.74 3.06 0.17
N GLU A 337 -22.02 1.96 0.32
CA GLU A 337 -21.83 0.95 -0.72
C GLU A 337 -21.87 -0.47 -0.13
N GLY A 338 -21.98 -1.43 -1.03
CA GLY A 338 -22.02 -2.86 -0.77
C GLY A 338 -22.93 -3.56 -1.78
N ASP A 339 -22.63 -4.83 -2.09
CA ASP A 339 -23.41 -5.60 -3.06
C ASP A 339 -24.89 -5.66 -2.64
N PRO A 340 -25.83 -5.16 -3.46
CA PRO A 340 -27.26 -5.16 -3.14
C PRO A 340 -27.84 -6.53 -2.84
N ASN A 341 -27.19 -7.62 -3.28
CA ASN A 341 -27.59 -8.99 -2.98
C ASN A 341 -26.99 -9.54 -1.68
N SER A 342 -26.02 -8.82 -1.10
CA SER A 342 -25.28 -9.21 0.10
C SER A 342 -25.64 -8.37 1.33
N ILE A 343 -26.21 -7.17 1.17
CA ILE A 343 -26.79 -6.40 2.28
C ILE A 343 -28.24 -6.85 2.51
N SER A 344 -28.57 -7.34 3.69
CA SER A 344 -29.95 -7.73 3.97
C SER A 344 -30.88 -6.54 4.20
N ASP A 345 -32.17 -6.75 3.95
CA ASP A 345 -33.22 -5.74 4.15
C ASP A 345 -33.19 -5.15 5.56
N LEU A 346 -32.84 -5.95 6.56
CA LEU A 346 -32.72 -5.52 7.95
C LEU A 346 -31.65 -4.43 8.10
N HIS A 347 -30.42 -4.70 7.64
CA HIS A 347 -29.30 -3.75 7.72
C HIS A 347 -29.53 -2.51 6.84
N MET A 348 -30.18 -2.67 5.69
CA MET A 348 -30.57 -1.52 4.85
C MET A 348 -31.61 -0.62 5.51
N ASN A 349 -32.58 -1.21 6.23
CA ASN A 349 -33.57 -0.44 6.98
C ASN A 349 -32.94 0.29 8.17
N ASP A 350 -31.99 -0.35 8.85
CA ASP A 350 -31.19 0.26 9.93
C ASP A 350 -30.41 1.50 9.46
N LEU A 351 -29.70 1.38 8.33
CA LEU A 351 -28.99 2.51 7.73
C LEU A 351 -29.93 3.66 7.40
N ARG A 352 -31.04 3.38 6.70
CA ARG A 352 -32.05 4.39 6.33
C ARG A 352 -32.67 5.07 7.54
N LYS A 353 -32.99 4.29 8.57
CA LYS A 353 -33.53 4.80 9.83
C LYS A 353 -32.58 5.81 10.47
N ALA A 354 -31.29 5.48 10.57
CA ALA A 354 -30.29 6.40 11.13
C ALA A 354 -30.17 7.70 10.30
N CYS A 355 -30.15 7.58 8.96
CA CYS A 355 -30.14 8.74 8.06
C CYS A 355 -31.36 9.66 8.26
N ASP A 356 -32.56 9.07 8.36
CA ASP A 356 -33.82 9.80 8.57
C ASP A 356 -33.87 10.50 9.94
N GLU A 357 -33.41 9.83 10.99
CA GLU A 357 -33.36 10.36 12.37
C GLU A 357 -32.40 11.54 12.49
N LEU A 358 -31.22 11.43 11.86
CA LEU A 358 -30.20 12.49 11.80
C LEU A 358 -30.54 13.59 10.79
N LYS A 359 -31.51 13.36 9.89
CA LYS A 359 -31.90 14.26 8.80
C LYS A 359 -30.73 14.61 7.86
N ILE A 360 -29.85 13.65 7.62
CA ILE A 360 -28.72 13.77 6.71
C ILE A 360 -29.05 13.10 5.37
N LYS A 361 -28.36 13.51 4.30
CA LYS A 361 -28.56 12.91 2.99
C LYS A 361 -27.72 11.64 2.89
N CYS A 362 -28.34 10.49 2.71
CA CYS A 362 -27.62 9.25 2.43
C CYS A 362 -27.74 8.84 0.97
N VAL A 363 -26.62 8.56 0.31
CA VAL A 363 -26.55 8.22 -1.12
C VAL A 363 -25.86 6.87 -1.32
N GLN A 364 -26.44 6.04 -2.19
CA GLN A 364 -25.81 4.78 -2.57
C GLN A 364 -24.80 5.01 -3.69
N GLY A 365 -23.60 4.46 -3.54
CA GLY A 365 -22.61 4.34 -4.60
C GLY A 365 -22.53 2.91 -5.12
N GLU A 366 -21.95 2.77 -6.31
CA GLU A 366 -21.59 1.46 -6.86
C GLU A 366 -20.40 0.87 -6.10
N ASP A 367 -19.43 1.71 -5.78
CA ASP A 367 -18.26 1.41 -4.98
C ASP A 367 -17.79 2.67 -4.23
N ILE A 368 -16.74 2.51 -3.43
CA ILE A 368 -16.17 3.58 -2.61
C ILE A 368 -15.60 4.70 -3.48
N SER A 369 -14.97 4.38 -4.62
CA SER A 369 -14.42 5.38 -5.54
C SER A 369 -15.52 6.27 -6.12
N LYS A 370 -16.67 5.70 -6.49
CA LYS A 370 -17.84 6.48 -6.95
C LYS A 370 -18.44 7.35 -5.87
N LEU A 371 -18.42 6.92 -4.61
CA LEU A 371 -18.85 7.76 -3.49
C LEU A 371 -17.90 8.93 -3.27
N VAL A 372 -16.60 8.68 -3.34
CA VAL A 372 -15.58 9.73 -3.30
C VAL A 372 -15.79 10.74 -4.43
N ASP A 373 -16.05 10.30 -5.66
CA ASP A 373 -16.36 11.19 -6.80
C ASP A 373 -17.64 12.02 -6.60
N GLN A 374 -18.58 11.52 -5.80
CA GLN A 374 -19.82 12.21 -5.43
C GLN A 374 -19.63 13.25 -4.31
N ASN A 375 -18.39 13.42 -3.81
CA ASN A 375 -18.04 14.36 -2.75
C ASN A 375 -18.90 14.16 -1.49
N VAL A 376 -19.06 12.90 -1.08
CA VAL A 376 -19.66 12.54 0.21
C VAL A 376 -18.73 12.91 1.35
N ASP A 377 -19.29 13.22 2.51
CA ASP A 377 -18.55 13.60 3.71
C ASP A 377 -18.05 12.39 4.50
N ALA A 378 -18.74 11.25 4.43
CA ALA A 378 -18.32 9.99 5.05
C ALA A 378 -18.81 8.80 4.23
N ILE A 379 -18.18 7.63 4.39
CA ILE A 379 -18.54 6.40 3.68
C ILE A 379 -18.85 5.28 4.67
N ILE A 380 -20.00 4.64 4.50
CA ILE A 380 -20.35 3.38 5.14
C ILE A 380 -20.14 2.24 4.14
N SER A 381 -19.17 1.39 4.43
CA SER A 381 -18.84 0.24 3.58
C SER A 381 -19.42 -1.02 4.18
N TYR A 382 -20.47 -1.57 3.57
CA TYR A 382 -20.95 -2.89 3.95
C TYR A 382 -20.04 -3.95 3.37
N SER A 383 -19.21 -4.54 4.23
CA SER A 383 -18.07 -5.33 3.80
C SER A 383 -18.11 -6.75 4.37
N ASN A 384 -17.35 -7.61 3.72
CA ASN A 384 -16.88 -8.87 4.27
C ASN A 384 -15.37 -8.96 4.02
N ARG A 385 -14.72 -10.02 4.49
CA ARG A 385 -13.27 -10.16 4.36
C ARG A 385 -12.76 -10.05 2.92
N TRP A 386 -13.47 -10.64 1.96
CA TRP A 386 -13.11 -10.60 0.54
C TRP A 386 -13.31 -9.22 -0.07
N HIS A 387 -14.41 -8.56 0.30
CA HIS A 387 -14.67 -7.19 -0.11
C HIS A 387 -13.60 -6.24 0.43
N VAL A 388 -13.19 -6.40 1.69
CA VAL A 388 -12.11 -5.57 2.26
C VAL A 388 -10.79 -5.77 1.53
N LEU A 389 -10.47 -7.00 1.14
CA LEU A 389 -9.27 -7.28 0.36
C LEU A 389 -9.31 -6.60 -1.02
N GLY A 390 -10.44 -6.67 -1.72
CA GLY A 390 -10.59 -6.05 -3.04
C GLY A 390 -10.67 -4.52 -2.99
N SER A 391 -11.32 -3.97 -1.96
CA SER A 391 -11.61 -2.54 -1.81
C SER A 391 -10.58 -1.81 -0.94
N PHE A 392 -9.52 -2.50 -0.51
CA PHE A 392 -8.43 -1.91 0.27
C PHE A 392 -7.87 -0.61 -0.34
N PRO A 393 -7.60 -0.53 -1.67
CA PRO A 393 -7.15 0.71 -2.29
C PRO A 393 -8.17 1.85 -2.18
N ALA A 394 -9.45 1.54 -2.32
CA ALA A 394 -10.52 2.53 -2.27
C ALA A 394 -10.76 3.05 -0.84
N PHE A 395 -10.61 2.19 0.18
CA PHE A 395 -10.59 2.62 1.58
C PHE A 395 -9.49 3.64 1.85
N LEU A 396 -8.27 3.34 1.39
CA LEU A 396 -7.13 4.24 1.57
C LEU A 396 -7.37 5.59 0.86
N SER A 397 -7.86 5.56 -0.38
CA SER A 397 -8.16 6.77 -1.15
C SER A 397 -9.20 7.67 -0.48
N ALA A 398 -10.28 7.09 0.07
CA ALA A 398 -11.29 7.84 0.80
C ALA A 398 -10.70 8.51 2.07
N VAL A 399 -9.96 7.75 2.87
CA VAL A 399 -9.35 8.26 4.11
C VAL A 399 -8.34 9.37 3.84
N GLU A 400 -7.52 9.24 2.80
CA GLU A 400 -6.54 10.28 2.44
C GLU A 400 -7.19 11.59 1.96
N LYS A 401 -8.39 11.52 1.39
CA LYS A 401 -9.21 12.70 1.06
C LYS A 401 -9.92 13.28 2.29
N GLY A 402 -9.63 12.76 3.48
CA GLY A 402 -10.26 13.16 4.74
C GLY A 402 -11.69 12.66 4.89
N ILE A 403 -12.12 11.69 4.07
CA ILE A 403 -13.46 11.09 4.14
C ILE A 403 -13.38 9.89 5.09
N PRO A 404 -13.90 9.96 6.32
CA PRO A 404 -13.91 8.82 7.23
C PRO A 404 -14.68 7.66 6.61
N VAL A 405 -14.07 6.47 6.66
CA VAL A 405 -14.70 5.23 6.19
C VAL A 405 -15.03 4.34 7.38
N ILE A 406 -16.28 3.93 7.47
CA ILE A 406 -16.78 3.00 8.47
C ILE A 406 -17.03 1.64 7.81
N VAL A 407 -16.17 0.68 8.10
CA VAL A 407 -16.20 -0.67 7.52
C VAL A 407 -17.05 -1.57 8.41
N LEU A 408 -18.13 -2.12 7.87
CA LEU A 408 -19.04 -2.99 8.59
C LEU A 408 -18.68 -4.46 8.33
N ASN A 409 -18.81 -5.30 9.37
CA ASN A 409 -18.71 -6.77 9.27
C ASN A 409 -17.38 -7.31 8.73
N ALA A 410 -16.31 -6.51 8.77
CA ALA A 410 -14.96 -6.90 8.40
C ALA A 410 -13.93 -5.98 9.06
N GLU A 411 -12.66 -6.36 9.03
CA GLU A 411 -11.54 -5.55 9.55
C GLU A 411 -10.56 -5.18 8.44
N THR A 412 -10.33 -3.88 8.24
CA THR A 412 -9.24 -3.35 7.42
C THR A 412 -8.11 -2.80 8.27
N SER A 413 -6.88 -2.90 7.79
CA SER A 413 -5.70 -2.31 8.42
C SER A 413 -5.48 -0.83 8.06
N VAL A 414 -6.29 -0.27 7.14
CA VAL A 414 -6.20 1.14 6.73
C VAL A 414 -6.42 2.06 7.93
N GLN A 415 -5.37 2.79 8.31
CA GLN A 415 -5.41 3.75 9.39
C GLN A 415 -6.24 4.97 8.97
N GLY A 416 -7.23 5.35 9.78
CA GLY A 416 -8.21 6.39 9.48
C GLY A 416 -9.53 5.86 8.89
N ALA A 417 -9.58 4.57 8.54
CA ALA A 417 -10.83 3.81 8.47
C ALA A 417 -11.10 3.14 9.81
N TYR A 418 -12.37 3.00 10.19
CA TYR A 418 -12.79 2.38 11.44
C TYR A 418 -13.66 1.17 11.19
N ASN A 419 -13.38 0.07 11.90
CA ASN A 419 -14.09 -1.19 11.71
C ASN A 419 -15.18 -1.36 12.78
N LEU A 420 -16.39 -1.72 12.35
CA LEU A 420 -17.47 -2.22 13.20
C LEU A 420 -17.57 -3.73 12.95
N SER A 421 -16.74 -4.48 13.66
CA SER A 421 -16.63 -5.92 13.54
C SER A 421 -16.22 -6.55 14.87
N ILE A 422 -16.57 -7.82 15.05
CA ILE A 422 -16.08 -8.65 16.16
C ILE A 422 -15.25 -9.83 15.67
N GLU A 423 -14.96 -9.93 14.37
CA GLU A 423 -14.46 -11.16 13.73
C GLU A 423 -13.18 -11.69 14.39
N SER A 424 -12.18 -10.82 14.61
CA SER A 424 -10.93 -11.24 15.25
C SER A 424 -11.13 -11.66 16.71
N ALA A 425 -11.93 -10.90 17.46
CA ALA A 425 -12.21 -11.16 18.87
C ALA A 425 -13.02 -12.46 19.07
N ALA A 426 -14.06 -12.65 18.28
CA ALA A 426 -14.91 -13.83 18.23
C ALA A 426 -14.10 -15.10 17.93
N MET A 427 -13.26 -15.04 16.89
CA MET A 427 -12.45 -16.17 16.47
C MET A 427 -11.41 -16.55 17.53
N ARG A 428 -10.69 -15.56 18.11
CA ARG A 428 -9.74 -15.80 19.21
C ARG A 428 -10.43 -16.40 20.44
N GLY A 429 -11.59 -15.87 20.82
CA GLY A 429 -12.37 -16.35 21.96
C GLY A 429 -12.80 -17.79 21.79
N GLY A 430 -13.40 -18.12 20.64
CA GLY A 430 -13.86 -19.48 20.33
C GLY A 430 -12.71 -20.49 20.23
N LEU A 431 -11.62 -20.14 19.55
CA LEU A 431 -10.43 -21.00 19.46
C LEU A 431 -9.84 -21.27 20.84
N LYS A 432 -9.59 -20.24 21.65
CA LYS A 432 -9.05 -20.41 23.01
C LYS A 432 -9.96 -21.26 23.88
N TRP A 433 -11.26 -20.99 23.88
CA TRP A 433 -12.23 -21.77 24.66
C TRP A 433 -12.21 -23.27 24.31
N MET A 434 -12.16 -23.61 23.02
CA MET A 434 -12.11 -25.02 22.59
C MET A 434 -10.81 -25.70 23.03
N LEU A 435 -9.66 -25.03 22.84
CA LEU A 435 -8.34 -25.59 23.14
C LEU A 435 -8.07 -25.69 24.65
N ASP A 436 -8.53 -24.71 25.44
CA ASP A 436 -8.53 -24.77 26.91
C ASP A 436 -9.38 -25.94 27.39
N GLY A 437 -10.56 -26.15 26.79
CA GLY A 437 -11.42 -27.30 27.07
C GLY A 437 -10.78 -28.66 26.77
N MET A 438 -9.73 -28.70 25.93
CA MET A 438 -8.93 -29.91 25.66
C MET A 438 -7.78 -30.10 26.66
N ASN A 439 -7.61 -29.21 27.64
CA ASN A 439 -6.44 -29.11 28.51
C ASN A 439 -5.13 -28.98 27.70
N GLY A 440 -5.17 -28.27 26.57
CA GLY A 440 -4.00 -27.99 25.73
C GLY A 440 -3.35 -29.20 25.05
N LYS A 441 -4.06 -30.32 24.91
CA LYS A 441 -3.56 -31.54 24.25
C LYS A 441 -4.64 -32.29 23.46
N GLY A 442 -4.24 -32.99 22.39
CA GLY A 442 -5.14 -33.79 21.56
C GLY A 442 -5.19 -33.32 20.11
N GLU A 443 -6.11 -33.90 19.32
CA GLU A 443 -6.29 -33.50 17.92
C GLU A 443 -7.33 -32.37 17.82
N PHE A 444 -6.95 -31.28 17.14
CA PHE A 444 -7.83 -30.19 16.77
C PHE A 444 -7.97 -30.20 15.25
N VAL A 445 -9.19 -30.34 14.74
CA VAL A 445 -9.45 -30.23 13.31
C VAL A 445 -10.06 -28.87 13.01
N TYR A 446 -9.60 -28.23 11.93
CA TYR A 446 -10.19 -26.99 11.47
C TYR A 446 -10.42 -26.98 9.95
N PHE A 447 -11.47 -26.28 9.55
CA PHE A 447 -11.78 -25.94 8.17
C PHE A 447 -11.60 -24.43 8.01
N ASN A 448 -10.58 -24.04 7.26
CA ASN A 448 -10.35 -22.66 6.81
C ASN A 448 -10.83 -22.61 5.34
N VAL A 449 -12.10 -22.25 5.13
CA VAL A 449 -12.76 -22.38 3.84
C VAL A 449 -12.14 -21.38 2.86
N GLY A 450 -11.72 -21.88 1.69
CA GLY A 450 -11.05 -21.07 0.68
C GLY A 450 -9.60 -20.73 1.00
N LYS A 451 -8.99 -21.33 2.04
CA LYS A 451 -7.59 -21.08 2.46
C LYS A 451 -7.33 -19.60 2.74
N ASN A 452 -8.17 -19.00 3.58
CA ASN A 452 -8.05 -17.60 3.95
C ASN A 452 -6.82 -17.37 4.84
N ASP A 453 -5.84 -16.62 4.35
CA ASP A 453 -4.60 -16.33 5.07
C ASP A 453 -4.84 -15.55 6.38
N TRP A 454 -5.90 -14.74 6.45
CA TRP A 454 -6.23 -14.00 7.66
C TRP A 454 -6.75 -14.92 8.76
N HIS A 455 -7.67 -15.85 8.44
CA HIS A 455 -8.10 -16.88 9.39
C HIS A 455 -6.92 -17.77 9.79
N GLN A 456 -6.07 -18.15 8.82
CA GLN A 456 -4.88 -18.95 9.11
C GLN A 456 -3.95 -18.24 10.10
N SER A 457 -3.73 -16.94 9.94
CA SER A 457 -2.87 -16.16 10.84
C SER A 457 -3.36 -16.17 12.29
N ILE A 458 -4.68 -16.09 12.51
CA ILE A 458 -5.28 -16.13 13.86
C ILE A 458 -5.18 -17.55 14.44
N ILE A 459 -5.44 -18.58 13.64
CA ILE A 459 -5.28 -19.98 14.07
C ILE A 459 -3.84 -20.24 14.50
N ASP A 460 -2.87 -19.87 13.67
CA ASP A 460 -1.45 -20.06 13.94
C ASP A 460 -1.00 -19.27 15.16
N GLU A 461 -1.49 -18.05 15.34
CA GLU A 461 -1.20 -17.26 16.53
C GLU A 461 -1.73 -17.92 17.80
N VAL A 462 -3.00 -18.33 17.83
CA VAL A 462 -3.59 -18.97 19.00
C VAL A 462 -2.86 -20.28 19.32
N LEU A 463 -2.54 -21.10 18.31
CA LEU A 463 -1.87 -22.38 18.49
C LEU A 463 -0.47 -22.28 19.10
N LYS A 464 0.21 -21.13 19.00
CA LYS A 464 1.51 -20.91 19.68
C LYS A 464 1.42 -21.12 21.19
N ASP A 465 0.28 -20.80 21.79
CA ASP A 465 0.05 -20.95 23.23
C ASP A 465 -0.29 -22.41 23.62
N TYR A 466 -0.53 -23.29 22.66
CA TYR A 466 -0.98 -24.68 22.88
C TYR A 466 -0.09 -25.72 22.16
N PRO A 467 1.20 -25.84 22.53
CA PRO A 467 2.15 -26.73 21.83
C PRO A 467 1.82 -28.23 21.94
N GLY A 468 0.90 -28.63 22.83
CA GLY A 468 0.42 -30.01 22.95
C GLY A 468 -0.72 -30.38 21.99
N ILE A 469 -1.26 -29.40 21.24
CA ILE A 469 -2.33 -29.61 20.28
C ILE A 469 -1.74 -30.03 18.93
N THR A 470 -2.29 -31.10 18.38
CA THR A 470 -2.04 -31.49 16.99
C THR A 470 -3.14 -30.90 16.11
N ALA A 471 -2.85 -29.76 15.47
CA ALA A 471 -3.78 -29.09 14.58
C ALA A 471 -3.77 -29.71 13.18
N ILE A 472 -4.95 -29.97 12.63
CA ILE A 472 -5.14 -30.67 11.36
C ILE A 472 -6.08 -29.84 10.48
N SER A 473 -5.51 -29.22 9.45
CA SER A 473 -6.29 -28.52 8.43
C SER A 473 -6.98 -29.52 7.51
N VAL A 474 -8.28 -29.33 7.27
CA VAL A 474 -9.04 -30.11 6.29
C VAL A 474 -9.48 -29.18 5.16
N PRO A 475 -9.11 -29.48 3.89
CA PRO A 475 -9.49 -28.64 2.77
C PRO A 475 -11.01 -28.49 2.65
N ALA A 476 -11.47 -27.25 2.51
CA ALA A 476 -12.82 -26.91 2.10
C ALA A 476 -12.82 -25.64 1.24
N ASP A 477 -13.72 -25.58 0.27
CA ASP A 477 -13.86 -24.49 -0.68
C ASP A 477 -15.29 -24.38 -1.21
N TYR A 478 -15.54 -23.34 -2.00
CA TYR A 478 -16.83 -23.08 -2.65
C TYR A 478 -17.02 -23.89 -3.94
N GLU A 479 -15.95 -24.51 -4.46
CA GLU A 479 -15.84 -25.18 -5.76
C GLU A 479 -15.85 -26.71 -5.66
N GLY A 480 -16.83 -27.23 -4.91
CA GLY A 480 -17.12 -28.66 -4.86
C GLY A 480 -16.52 -29.42 -3.68
N ASN A 481 -15.65 -28.81 -2.86
CA ASN A 481 -15.14 -29.44 -1.62
C ASN A 481 -15.80 -28.90 -0.34
N ARG A 482 -17.12 -28.66 -0.39
CA ARG A 482 -17.88 -28.09 0.73
C ARG A 482 -17.84 -28.93 2.00
N ILE A 483 -18.07 -28.27 3.13
CA ILE A 483 -18.36 -28.94 4.41
C ILE A 483 -19.77 -29.54 4.29
N THR A 484 -19.92 -30.81 4.69
CA THR A 484 -21.21 -31.52 4.70
C THR A 484 -21.29 -32.41 5.92
N GLU A 485 -22.49 -32.69 6.43
CA GLU A 485 -22.70 -33.62 7.54
C GLU A 485 -21.94 -34.94 7.33
N LYS A 486 -22.05 -35.53 6.13
CA LYS A 486 -21.35 -36.79 5.79
C LYS A 486 -19.84 -36.66 5.93
N LYS A 487 -19.24 -35.58 5.42
CA LYS A 487 -17.80 -35.34 5.50
C LYS A 487 -17.36 -35.22 6.97
N ILE A 488 -18.15 -34.53 7.79
CA ILE A 488 -17.89 -34.38 9.24
C ILE A 488 -18.01 -35.72 9.96
N MET A 489 -19.05 -36.52 9.68
CA MET A 489 -19.22 -37.86 10.23
C MET A 489 -18.03 -38.78 9.91
N ASP A 490 -17.63 -38.85 8.63
CA ASP A 490 -16.56 -39.72 8.15
C ASP A 490 -15.21 -39.30 8.76
N LEU A 491 -14.94 -37.98 8.81
CA LEU A 491 -13.77 -37.40 9.45
C LEU A 491 -13.70 -37.74 10.95
N ALA A 492 -14.76 -37.44 11.70
CA ALA A 492 -14.77 -37.63 13.14
C ALA A 492 -14.64 -39.11 13.53
N LYS A 493 -15.28 -40.02 12.79
CA LYS A 493 -15.10 -41.48 12.96
C LYS A 493 -13.67 -41.96 12.71
N SER A 494 -12.95 -41.30 11.81
CA SER A 494 -11.54 -41.61 11.53
C SER A 494 -10.57 -41.10 12.61
N LYS A 495 -11.05 -40.29 13.57
CA LYS A 495 -10.23 -39.58 14.55
C LYS A 495 -10.70 -39.82 15.99
N PRO A 496 -10.33 -40.95 16.61
CA PRO A 496 -10.77 -41.29 17.97
C PRO A 496 -10.22 -40.35 19.06
N ASN A 497 -9.22 -39.53 18.76
CA ASN A 497 -8.63 -38.54 19.68
C ASN A 497 -9.04 -37.09 19.37
N LEU A 498 -10.09 -36.90 18.56
CA LEU A 498 -10.58 -35.57 18.18
C LEU A 498 -11.14 -34.85 19.41
N GLY A 499 -10.46 -33.79 19.85
CA GLY A 499 -10.87 -33.01 21.02
C GLY A 499 -11.68 -31.76 20.68
N ALA A 500 -11.47 -31.19 19.49
CA ALA A 500 -12.22 -30.04 18.99
C ALA A 500 -12.29 -30.00 17.45
N ILE A 501 -13.36 -29.41 16.93
CA ILE A 501 -13.60 -29.17 15.51
C ILE A 501 -14.08 -27.72 15.30
N TRP A 502 -13.36 -26.98 14.45
CA TRP A 502 -13.69 -25.60 14.10
C TRP A 502 -13.95 -25.44 12.62
N ALA A 503 -14.85 -24.55 12.27
CA ALA A 503 -15.05 -24.09 10.90
C ALA A 503 -15.43 -22.60 10.96
N ASP A 504 -14.96 -21.84 10.00
CA ASP A 504 -15.39 -20.46 9.73
C ASP A 504 -16.82 -20.41 9.16
N GLU A 505 -17.24 -21.45 8.43
CA GLU A 505 -18.56 -21.56 7.81
C GLU A 505 -19.26 -22.90 8.10
N ASN A 506 -20.52 -23.02 7.66
CA ASN A 506 -21.30 -24.28 7.71
C ASN A 506 -21.38 -24.96 9.10
N LEU A 507 -21.49 -24.16 10.18
CA LEU A 507 -21.55 -24.67 11.56
C LEU A 507 -22.68 -25.69 11.80
N GLN A 508 -23.80 -25.58 11.08
CA GLN A 508 -24.90 -26.54 11.17
C GLN A 508 -24.49 -27.93 10.66
N ASP A 509 -23.76 -28.02 9.54
CA ASP A 509 -23.26 -29.29 9.02
C ASP A 509 -22.26 -29.94 9.99
N VAL A 510 -21.46 -29.13 10.69
CA VAL A 510 -20.56 -29.59 11.76
C VAL A 510 -21.39 -30.17 12.91
N PHE A 511 -22.35 -29.41 13.43
CA PHE A 511 -23.20 -29.83 14.55
C PHE A 511 -23.95 -31.14 14.25
N TRP A 512 -24.69 -31.17 13.13
CA TRP A 512 -25.47 -32.34 12.74
C TRP A 512 -24.59 -33.51 12.32
N GLY A 513 -23.43 -33.27 11.70
CA GLY A 513 -22.48 -34.31 11.39
C GLY A 513 -21.92 -35.01 12.63
N ILE A 514 -21.62 -34.28 13.70
CA ILE A 514 -21.19 -34.89 14.97
C ILE A 514 -22.36 -35.64 15.63
N LYS A 515 -23.56 -35.02 15.68
CA LYS A 515 -24.75 -35.62 16.31
C LYS A 515 -25.22 -36.88 15.59
N ASN A 516 -25.48 -36.80 14.29
CA ASN A 516 -25.93 -37.92 13.45
C ASN A 516 -24.82 -38.97 13.25
N GLY A 517 -23.57 -38.57 13.44
CA GLY A 517 -22.41 -39.46 13.46
C GLY A 517 -22.32 -40.36 14.69
N GLU A 518 -23.04 -40.05 15.77
CA GLU A 518 -22.91 -40.68 17.09
C GLU A 518 -21.45 -40.71 17.57
N ILE A 519 -20.76 -39.57 17.42
CA ILE A 519 -19.33 -39.45 17.72
C ILE A 519 -19.10 -39.39 19.23
N GLU A 520 -18.24 -40.26 19.75
CA GLU A 520 -17.84 -40.30 21.16
C GLU A 520 -16.31 -40.50 21.31
N PRO A 521 -15.61 -39.70 22.14
CA PRO A 521 -16.12 -38.54 22.88
C PRO A 521 -16.50 -37.37 21.95
N ILE A 522 -17.51 -36.59 22.34
CA ILE A 522 -17.96 -35.44 21.55
C ILE A 522 -16.89 -34.33 21.53
N PRO A 523 -16.40 -33.90 20.34
CA PRO A 523 -15.44 -32.81 20.25
C PRO A 523 -16.10 -31.47 20.61
N ALA A 524 -15.31 -30.54 21.15
CA ALA A 524 -15.77 -29.15 21.30
C ALA A 524 -15.98 -28.53 19.92
N MET A 525 -17.04 -27.74 19.75
CA MET A 525 -17.37 -27.11 18.47
C MET A 525 -18.05 -25.75 18.66
N LEU A 526 -18.13 -24.98 17.58
CA LEU A 526 -18.96 -23.79 17.54
C LEU A 526 -20.42 -24.15 17.26
N CYS A 527 -21.35 -23.52 17.96
CA CYS A 527 -22.79 -23.65 17.77
C CYS A 527 -23.34 -22.35 17.17
N THR A 528 -24.20 -22.45 16.14
CA THR A 528 -24.83 -21.27 15.53
C THR A 528 -25.74 -20.57 16.54
N PRO A 529 -25.73 -19.23 16.61
CA PRO A 529 -26.62 -18.46 17.49
C PRO A 529 -28.05 -18.41 16.94
N ARG A 530 -28.72 -19.55 16.79
CA ARG A 530 -30.14 -19.62 16.40
C ARG A 530 -30.95 -20.21 17.54
N GLN A 531 -32.18 -19.73 17.73
CA GLN A 531 -33.04 -20.21 18.81
C GLN A 531 -33.31 -21.72 18.69
N ASP A 532 -33.56 -22.22 17.49
CA ASP A 532 -33.76 -23.65 17.24
C ASP A 532 -32.48 -24.46 17.48
N ALA A 533 -31.33 -23.97 17.04
CA ALA A 533 -30.03 -24.61 17.28
C ALA A 533 -29.71 -24.70 18.79
N TRP A 534 -29.95 -23.64 19.55
CA TRP A 534 -29.79 -23.63 21.01
C TRP A 534 -30.78 -24.56 21.69
N GLN A 535 -31.99 -24.66 21.17
CA GLN A 535 -32.99 -25.61 21.66
C GLN A 535 -32.52 -27.06 21.47
N PHE A 536 -31.99 -27.40 20.30
CA PHE A 536 -31.40 -28.72 20.03
C PHE A 536 -30.15 -29.00 20.86
N TRP A 537 -29.33 -27.98 21.10
CA TRP A 537 -28.17 -28.08 21.99
C TRP A 537 -28.60 -28.39 23.43
N ARG A 538 -29.59 -27.66 23.98
CA ARG A 538 -30.15 -27.92 25.31
C ARG A 538 -30.70 -29.34 25.42
N ASP A 539 -31.46 -29.79 24.43
CA ASP A 539 -32.05 -31.13 24.43
C ASP A 539 -30.95 -32.19 24.45
N TRP A 540 -29.84 -31.95 23.73
CA TRP A 540 -28.70 -32.86 23.72
C TRP A 540 -27.98 -32.91 25.08
N ILE A 541 -27.86 -31.78 25.79
CA ILE A 541 -27.37 -31.76 27.18
C ILE A 541 -28.30 -32.60 28.09
N ASN A 542 -29.62 -32.41 27.96
CA ASN A 542 -30.62 -33.11 28.77
C ASN A 542 -30.65 -34.63 28.54
N ASP A 543 -30.28 -35.08 27.34
CA ASP A 543 -30.07 -36.50 27.04
C ASP A 543 -28.84 -37.10 27.76
N GLY A 544 -28.15 -36.31 28.58
CA GLY A 544 -26.97 -36.72 29.37
C GLY A 544 -25.70 -36.78 28.54
N THR A 545 -25.69 -36.16 27.36
CA THR A 545 -24.52 -36.16 26.48
C THR A 545 -23.52 -35.11 26.93
N GLY A 546 -22.23 -35.41 26.75
CA GLY A 546 -21.14 -34.51 27.09
C GLY A 546 -20.85 -33.46 26.01
N ILE A 547 -21.86 -33.00 25.25
CA ILE A 547 -21.67 -31.98 24.21
C ILE A 547 -20.97 -30.76 24.80
N ARG A 548 -20.02 -30.18 24.07
CA ARG A 548 -19.39 -28.90 24.40
C ARG A 548 -19.53 -27.95 23.23
N CYS A 549 -20.38 -26.94 23.39
CA CYS A 549 -20.60 -25.94 22.37
C CYS A 549 -20.27 -24.53 22.86
N TYR A 550 -19.89 -23.69 21.91
CA TYR A 550 -19.61 -22.27 22.10
C TYR A 550 -20.34 -21.48 21.04
N SER A 551 -21.21 -20.56 21.45
CA SER A 551 -22.01 -19.73 20.55
C SER A 551 -21.75 -18.26 20.83
N ILE A 552 -21.67 -17.45 19.78
CA ILE A 552 -21.47 -16.01 19.88
C ILE A 552 -22.65 -15.32 19.22
N VAL A 553 -23.28 -14.39 19.94
CA VAL A 553 -24.30 -13.49 19.37
C VAL A 553 -23.59 -12.21 18.95
N LYS A 554 -23.53 -11.97 17.63
CA LYS A 554 -22.87 -10.78 17.09
C LYS A 554 -23.74 -9.52 17.26
N PRO A 555 -23.13 -8.32 17.19
CA PRO A 555 -23.88 -7.08 16.97
C PRO A 555 -24.66 -7.15 15.67
N GLY A 556 -25.96 -6.80 15.70
CA GLY A 556 -26.76 -6.68 14.48
C GLY A 556 -26.77 -5.26 13.94
N GLY A 557 -26.75 -4.26 14.81
CA GLY A 557 -26.98 -2.85 14.45
C GLY A 557 -25.84 -2.13 13.74
N THR A 558 -24.84 -2.84 13.20
CA THR A 558 -23.59 -2.22 12.71
C THR A 558 -23.84 -1.19 11.62
N ALA A 559 -24.86 -1.35 10.79
CA ALA A 559 -25.25 -0.36 9.78
C ALA A 559 -25.87 0.92 10.37
N TYR A 560 -26.70 0.81 11.40
CA TYR A 560 -27.26 1.94 12.13
C TYR A 560 -26.15 2.66 12.92
N GLU A 561 -25.35 1.89 13.64
CA GLU A 561 -24.24 2.38 14.47
C GLU A 561 -23.17 3.05 13.60
N GLY A 562 -22.88 2.50 12.43
CA GLY A 562 -21.90 3.06 11.50
C GLY A 562 -22.28 4.46 11.01
N VAL A 563 -23.57 4.69 10.72
CA VAL A 563 -24.08 6.02 10.36
C VAL A 563 -23.89 7.03 11.50
N TYR A 564 -24.19 6.63 12.74
CA TYR A 564 -24.00 7.50 13.90
C TYR A 564 -22.53 7.77 14.21
N VAL A 565 -21.65 6.76 14.07
CA VAL A 565 -20.20 6.94 14.21
C VAL A 565 -19.69 7.94 13.18
N ALA A 566 -20.06 7.78 11.91
CA ALA A 566 -19.70 8.72 10.85
C ALA A 566 -20.19 10.14 11.15
N TYR A 567 -21.46 10.27 11.57
CA TYR A 567 -22.04 11.56 11.94
C TYR A 567 -21.29 12.22 13.10
N TYR A 568 -21.00 11.49 14.18
CA TYR A 568 -20.29 12.03 15.34
C TYR A 568 -18.88 12.50 14.98
N LEU A 569 -18.14 11.72 14.18
CA LEU A 569 -16.85 12.14 13.65
C LEU A 569 -16.94 13.44 12.84
N LEU A 570 -17.92 13.54 11.93
CA LEU A 570 -18.12 14.74 11.11
C LEU A 570 -18.55 15.96 11.91
N THR A 571 -19.22 15.76 13.04
CA THR A 571 -19.61 16.85 13.95
C THR A 571 -18.54 17.21 14.99
N GLY A 572 -17.35 16.60 14.90
CA GLY A 572 -16.19 16.94 15.72
C GLY A 572 -16.09 16.21 17.04
N GLU A 573 -16.81 15.10 17.23
CA GLU A 573 -16.63 14.22 18.39
C GLU A 573 -15.34 13.40 18.25
N GLU A 574 -14.58 13.29 19.34
CA GLU A 574 -13.33 12.52 19.36
C GLU A 574 -13.57 11.08 19.85
N ILE A 575 -13.01 10.10 19.15
CA ILE A 575 -13.06 8.70 19.57
C ILE A 575 -12.22 8.52 20.85
N ALA A 576 -12.78 7.86 21.86
CA ALA A 576 -12.03 7.49 23.05
C ALA A 576 -10.95 6.46 22.68
N PRO A 577 -9.66 6.67 23.01
CA PRO A 577 -8.60 5.72 22.65
C PRO A 577 -8.83 4.29 23.20
N SER A 578 -9.55 4.16 24.32
CA SER A 578 -9.93 2.87 24.90
C SER A 578 -11.07 2.16 24.17
N ALA A 579 -11.74 2.82 23.23
CA ALA A 579 -12.84 2.26 22.45
C ALA A 579 -12.36 1.46 21.23
N LEU A 580 -11.08 1.57 20.86
CA LEU A 580 -10.50 0.90 19.70
C LEU A 580 -9.59 -0.26 20.13
N GLY A 581 -9.58 -1.30 19.30
CA GLY A 581 -8.70 -2.47 19.43
C GLY A 581 -8.71 -3.30 18.15
N GLY A 582 -8.79 -4.62 18.28
CA GLY A 582 -8.67 -5.55 17.15
C GLY A 582 -7.23 -5.68 16.66
N ASN A 583 -7.03 -6.37 15.53
CA ASN A 583 -5.68 -6.67 15.02
C ASN A 583 -4.89 -5.42 14.58
N PHE A 584 -5.57 -4.32 14.26
CA PHE A 584 -4.96 -3.11 13.69
C PHE A 584 -5.22 -1.83 14.49
N ASN A 585 -5.76 -1.97 15.71
CA ASN A 585 -6.05 -0.87 16.63
C ASN A 585 -7.01 0.21 16.08
N ASN A 586 -7.90 -0.16 15.16
CA ASN A 586 -8.91 0.69 14.55
C ASN A 586 -10.31 0.03 14.52
N THR A 587 -10.51 -1.07 15.25
CA THR A 587 -11.80 -1.76 15.38
C THR A 587 -12.50 -1.32 16.66
N PHE A 588 -13.74 -0.84 16.55
CA PHE A 588 -14.54 -0.49 17.72
C PHE A 588 -14.85 -1.72 18.57
N LEU A 589 -14.57 -1.62 19.87
CA LEU A 589 -14.80 -2.70 20.81
C LEU A 589 -16.29 -2.84 21.13
N TYR A 590 -16.84 -4.01 20.82
CA TYR A 590 -18.20 -4.41 21.20
C TYR A 590 -18.17 -5.30 22.45
N ASP A 591 -19.22 -5.17 23.24
CA ASP A 591 -19.60 -6.23 24.16
C ASP A 591 -20.56 -7.16 23.42
N PHE A 592 -20.26 -8.46 23.41
CA PHE A 592 -21.09 -9.45 22.74
C PHE A 592 -21.29 -10.68 23.63
N PRO A 593 -22.51 -11.26 23.68
CA PRO A 593 -22.77 -12.49 24.41
C PRO A 593 -21.96 -13.66 23.88
N VAL A 594 -21.40 -14.40 24.82
CA VAL A 594 -20.80 -15.71 24.61
C VAL A 594 -21.63 -16.70 25.42
N ILE A 595 -22.14 -17.74 24.75
CA ILE A 595 -23.01 -18.74 25.32
C ILE A 595 -22.25 -20.06 25.37
N THR A 596 -22.27 -20.69 26.53
CA THR A 596 -21.71 -22.02 26.80
C THR A 596 -22.78 -22.90 27.43
N ASN A 597 -22.43 -24.15 27.76
CA ASN A 597 -23.39 -25.06 28.40
C ASN A 597 -23.89 -24.51 29.75
N GLU A 598 -23.06 -23.75 30.46
CA GLU A 598 -23.31 -23.28 31.81
C GLU A 598 -24.40 -22.21 31.88
N ASP A 599 -24.54 -21.38 30.84
CA ASP A 599 -25.47 -20.25 30.79
C ASP A 599 -26.50 -20.35 29.66
N LEU A 600 -26.51 -21.44 28.89
CA LEU A 600 -27.45 -21.68 27.79
C LEU A 600 -28.93 -21.49 28.19
N ASP A 601 -29.34 -22.04 29.34
CA ASP A 601 -30.74 -21.94 29.80
C ASP A 601 -31.12 -20.49 30.18
N GLU A 602 -30.17 -19.70 30.66
CA GLU A 602 -30.39 -18.27 30.92
C GLU A 602 -30.63 -17.53 29.60
N TRP A 603 -29.77 -17.75 28.60
CA TRP A 603 -29.87 -17.10 27.30
C TRP A 603 -31.10 -17.54 26.50
N LEU A 604 -31.51 -18.80 26.61
CA LEU A 604 -32.78 -19.28 26.04
C LEU A 604 -34.01 -18.61 26.68
N GLY A 605 -33.90 -18.12 27.91
CA GLY A 605 -34.93 -17.35 28.59
C GLY A 605 -34.99 -15.87 28.19
N ARG A 606 -33.98 -15.39 27.46
CA ARG A 606 -33.78 -13.97 27.09
C ARG A 606 -33.78 -13.75 25.58
N THR A 607 -34.33 -14.68 24.80
CA THR A 607 -34.31 -14.60 23.33
C THR A 607 -35.10 -13.41 22.78
N ASP A 608 -36.02 -12.85 23.58
CA ASP A 608 -36.76 -11.63 23.27
C ASP A 608 -35.91 -10.35 23.35
N GLU A 609 -34.72 -10.41 23.95
CA GLU A 609 -33.73 -9.33 23.93
C GLU A 609 -32.98 -9.24 22.59
N PHE A 610 -33.06 -10.29 21.75
CA PHE A 610 -32.40 -10.35 20.46
C PHE A 610 -33.35 -10.02 19.31
N ARG A 611 -32.76 -9.57 18.20
CA ARG A 611 -33.44 -9.52 16.92
C ARG A 611 -33.01 -10.71 16.05
N ILE A 612 -33.83 -11.02 15.06
CA ILE A 612 -33.53 -12.08 14.08
C ILE A 612 -32.90 -11.44 12.85
N GLY A 613 -31.63 -11.76 12.62
CA GLY A 613 -30.85 -11.39 11.45
C GLY A 613 -30.82 -12.47 10.38
N ASP A 614 -29.76 -12.46 9.58
CA ASP A 614 -29.66 -13.32 8.40
C ASP A 614 -29.54 -14.80 8.80
N GLY A 615 -30.19 -15.68 8.02
CA GLY A 615 -30.18 -17.12 8.30
C GLY A 615 -30.83 -17.51 9.64
N ASP A 616 -31.80 -16.72 10.10
CA ASP A 616 -32.48 -16.84 11.40
C ASP A 616 -31.54 -16.72 12.62
N THR A 617 -30.35 -16.15 12.43
CA THR A 617 -29.40 -15.95 13.53
C THR A 617 -29.88 -14.83 14.45
N MET A 618 -29.71 -15.03 15.76
CA MET A 618 -29.93 -14.01 16.76
C MET A 618 -28.76 -13.02 16.72
N GLU A 619 -29.10 -11.75 16.74
CA GLU A 619 -28.17 -10.63 16.78
C GLU A 619 -28.60 -9.65 17.87
N LEU A 620 -27.64 -8.90 18.42
CA LEU A 620 -27.98 -7.80 19.33
C LEU A 620 -28.72 -6.69 18.56
N PRO A 621 -29.72 -6.04 19.17
CA PRO A 621 -30.30 -4.84 18.62
C PRO A 621 -29.25 -3.71 18.51
N PRO A 622 -29.45 -2.72 17.63
CA PRO A 622 -28.57 -1.56 17.56
C PRO A 622 -28.55 -0.80 18.87
N MET A 623 -27.37 -0.31 19.26
CA MET A 623 -27.24 0.65 20.34
C MET A 623 -28.01 1.95 20.02
N THR A 624 -28.52 2.59 21.06
CA THR A 624 -29.08 3.94 20.97
C THR A 624 -27.98 4.97 20.66
N PRO A 625 -28.33 6.16 20.13
CA PRO A 625 -27.36 7.22 19.87
C PRO A 625 -26.55 7.61 21.10
N GLU A 626 -27.18 7.64 22.27
CA GLU A 626 -26.55 7.92 23.56
C GLU A 626 -25.58 6.82 23.98
N GLU A 627 -25.95 5.55 23.80
CA GLU A 627 -25.07 4.40 24.09
C GLU A 627 -23.85 4.38 23.17
N ILE A 628 -24.02 4.64 21.87
CA ILE A 628 -22.90 4.77 20.91
C ILE A 628 -21.93 5.85 21.39
N LYS A 629 -22.48 7.02 21.74
CA LYS A 629 -21.67 8.17 22.18
C LYS A 629 -20.93 7.86 23.49
N GLU A 630 -21.63 7.33 24.49
CA GLU A 630 -21.04 7.00 25.79
C GLU A 630 -19.97 5.89 25.69
N LYS A 631 -20.19 4.91 24.81
CA LYS A 631 -19.29 3.76 24.67
C LYS A 631 -18.00 4.12 23.94
N TRP A 632 -18.10 4.94 22.89
CA TRP A 632 -17.02 5.07 21.90
C TRP A 632 -16.38 6.46 21.79
N PHE A 633 -17.01 7.51 22.32
CA PHE A 633 -16.51 8.88 22.20
C PHE A 633 -16.13 9.46 23.57
N VAL A 634 -15.24 10.46 23.56
CA VAL A 634 -14.78 11.14 24.77
C VAL A 634 -15.95 11.91 25.42
N LYS A 635 -16.02 11.88 26.76
CA LYS A 635 -17.07 12.55 27.56
C LYS A 635 -16.82 14.04 27.76
#